data_AF-A0A1G6C1E4-F1
#
_entry.id   AF-A0A1G6C1E4-F1
#
_cell.length_a   1.000
_cell.length_b   1.000
_cell.length_c   1.000
_cell.angle_alpha   90.00
_cell.angle_beta   90.00
_cell.angle_gamma   90.00
#
_symmetry.space_group_name_H-M   'P 1'
#
loop_
_entity.id
_entity.type
_entity.pdbx_description
1 polymer ?
#
loop_
_entity_poly.entity_id
_entity_poly.type
_entity_poly.pdbx_seq_one_letter_code
_entity_poly.pdbx_strand_id
1 'polypeptide(L)'
;MDNSLILERFNRLEKMLAGQKEVLTFNEACDYTGISRSYLYKLTSSGKIPHSKPNGKMLFFEKRKLVEWLLQNKRKSQDEIEAEAVAYTMNKKPR
;
A
#
# COMPACT_ATOMS: atom_id res chain seq x y z
N MET A 1 11.91 0.64 38.63
CA MET A 1 11.30 -0.17 37.55
C MET A 1 11.78 0.43 36.24
N ASP A 2 12.38 -0.37 35.36
CA ASP A 2 12.91 0.10 34.08
C ASP A 2 11.76 0.52 33.14
N ASN A 3 11.45 1.82 33.16
CA ASN A 3 10.44 2.43 32.29
C ASN A 3 10.79 2.30 30.80
N SER A 4 12.06 2.01 30.47
CA SER A 4 12.53 1.75 29.11
C SER A 4 11.81 0.57 28.45
N LEU A 5 11.71 -0.56 29.16
CA LEU A 5 11.04 -1.78 28.68
C LEU A 5 9.53 -1.56 28.47
N ILE A 6 8.92 -0.74 29.35
CA ILE A 6 7.50 -0.37 29.26
C ILE A 6 7.26 0.49 28.01
N LEU A 7 8.11 1.49 27.76
CA LEU A 7 8.02 2.35 26.58
C LEU A 7 8.25 1.57 25.27
N GLU A 8 9.18 0.62 25.27
CA GLU A 8 9.40 -0.26 24.11
C GLU A 8 8.17 -1.12 23.81
N ARG A 9 7.59 -1.75 24.83
CA ARG A 9 6.35 -2.53 24.70
C ARG A 9 5.18 -1.67 24.23
N PHE A 10 5.06 -0.45 24.75
CA PHE A 10 4.02 0.49 24.35
C PHE A 10 4.14 0.86 22.86
N ASN A 11 5.33 1.25 22.42
CA ASN A 11 5.60 1.55 21.01
C ASN A 11 5.28 0.36 20.08
N ARG A 12 5.55 -0.87 20.52
CA ARG A 12 5.22 -2.07 19.74
C ARG A 12 3.72 -2.27 19.61
N LEU A 13 2.96 -2.04 20.69
CA LEU A 13 1.49 -2.11 20.67
C LEU A 13 0.88 -1.04 19.78
N GLU A 14 1.34 0.21 19.86
CA GLU A 14 0.86 1.29 19.00
C GLU A 14 1.10 0.99 17.52
N LYS A 15 2.26 0.44 17.15
CA LYS A 15 2.55 0.00 15.78
C LYS A 15 1.62 -1.12 15.30
N MET A 16 1.32 -2.10 16.16
CA MET A 16 0.42 -3.20 15.82
C MET A 16 -1.01 -2.69 15.59
N LEU A 17 -1.49 -1.78 16.44
CA LEU A 17 -2.82 -1.17 16.33
C LEU A 17 -2.92 -0.25 15.10
N ALA A 18 -1.88 0.52 14.79
CA ALA A 18 -1.84 1.34 13.58
C ALA A 18 -1.96 0.48 12.30
N GLY A 19 -1.41 -0.74 12.31
CA GLY A 19 -1.53 -1.70 11.23
C GLY A 19 -2.94 -2.24 10.99
N GLN A 20 -3.85 -2.16 11.97
CA GLN A 20 -5.23 -2.68 11.87
C GLN A 20 -6.23 -1.67 11.28
N LYS A 21 -5.86 -0.39 11.16
CA LYS A 21 -6.75 0.64 10.63
C LYS A 21 -7.11 0.37 9.17
N GLU A 22 -8.40 0.40 8.86
CA GLU A 22 -8.91 0.31 7.48
C GLU A 22 -8.76 1.64 6.72
N VAL A 23 -8.76 2.75 7.46
CA VAL A 23 -8.63 4.10 6.91
C VAL A 23 -7.41 4.79 7.52
N LEU A 24 -6.55 5.32 6.65
CA LEU A 24 -5.34 6.04 7.02
C LEU A 24 -5.53 7.53 6.77
N THR A 25 -5.02 8.36 7.67
CA THR A 25 -4.80 9.79 7.45
C THR A 25 -3.61 10.03 6.53
N PHE A 26 -3.37 11.27 6.11
CA PHE A 26 -2.22 11.63 5.28
C PHE A 26 -0.87 11.21 5.88
N ASN A 27 -0.65 11.46 7.17
CA ASN A 27 0.61 11.09 7.83
C ASN A 27 0.76 9.57 7.93
N GLU A 28 -0.30 8.87 8.34
CA GLU A 28 -0.29 7.40 8.41
C GLU A 28 -0.08 6.78 7.02
N ALA A 29 -0.62 7.36 5.95
CA ALA A 29 -0.36 6.91 4.59
C ALA A 29 1.10 7.14 4.17
N CYS A 30 1.73 8.26 4.58
CA CYS A 30 3.17 8.45 4.36
C CYS A 30 3.98 7.37 5.08
N ASP A 31 3.69 7.14 6.36
CA ASP A 31 4.40 6.16 7.18
C ASP A 31 4.18 4.72 6.69
N TYR A 32 2.96 4.41 6.23
CA TYR A 32 2.60 3.10 5.70
C TYR A 32 3.23 2.80 4.34
N THR A 33 3.26 3.79 3.43
CA THR A 33 3.76 3.60 2.06
C THR A 33 5.25 3.89 1.91
N GLY A 34 5.86 4.60 2.86
CA GLY A 34 7.22 5.14 2.75
C GLY A 34 7.34 6.30 1.76
N ILE A 35 6.23 6.77 1.19
CA ILE A 35 6.21 7.90 0.25
C ILE A 35 6.45 9.20 1.04
N SER A 36 7.33 10.05 0.54
CA SER A 36 7.58 11.36 1.16
C SER A 36 6.34 12.24 1.15
N ARG A 37 6.15 13.07 2.18
CA ARG A 37 4.99 13.96 2.31
C ARG A 37 4.77 14.82 1.06
N SER A 38 5.82 15.47 0.56
CA SER A 38 5.71 16.31 -0.63
C SER A 38 5.26 15.51 -1.86
N TYR A 39 5.75 14.28 -2.02
CA TYR A 39 5.35 13.44 -3.15
C TYR A 39 3.93 12.90 -3.01
N LEU A 40 3.53 12.46 -1.81
CA LEU A 40 2.14 12.05 -1.56
C LEU A 40 1.17 13.22 -1.78
N TYR A 41 1.53 14.42 -1.35
CA TYR A 41 0.72 15.61 -1.60
C TYR A 41 0.56 15.87 -3.10
N LYS A 42 1.65 15.81 -3.89
CA LYS A 42 1.61 15.92 -5.35
C LYS A 42 0.70 14.86 -6.00
N LEU A 43 0.74 13.62 -5.52
CA LEU A 43 -0.12 12.54 -6.02
C LEU A 43 -1.60 12.82 -5.72
N THR A 44 -1.92 13.30 -4.52
CA THR A 44 -3.29 13.64 -4.13
C THR A 44 -3.83 14.84 -4.91
N SER A 45 -3.04 15.91 -5.03
CA SER A 45 -3.45 17.12 -5.74
C SER A 45 -3.60 16.92 -7.24
N SER A 46 -2.87 15.95 -7.82
CA SER A 46 -3.01 15.55 -9.23
C SER A 46 -4.03 14.44 -9.46
N GLY A 47 -4.73 13.96 -8.42
CA GLY A 47 -5.73 12.91 -8.53
C GLY A 47 -5.17 11.54 -8.94
N LYS A 48 -3.86 11.32 -8.80
CA LYS A 48 -3.18 10.09 -9.25
C LYS A 48 -3.26 8.94 -8.26
N ILE A 49 -3.58 9.22 -7.00
CA ILE A 49 -3.71 8.24 -5.92
C ILE A 49 -5.15 8.23 -5.38
N PRO A 50 -5.75 7.06 -5.12
CA PRO A 50 -7.09 6.98 -4.54
C PRO A 50 -7.10 7.59 -3.15
N HIS A 51 -7.94 8.61 -2.94
CA HIS A 51 -8.11 9.28 -1.66
C HIS A 51 -9.52 9.85 -1.52
N SER A 52 -9.91 10.17 -0.29
CA SER A 52 -11.17 10.82 0.04
C SER A 52 -10.91 12.14 0.77
N LYS A 53 -11.77 13.12 0.51
CA LYS A 53 -11.66 14.48 1.08
C LYS A 53 -13.04 14.99 1.54
N PRO A 54 -13.69 14.32 2.51
CA PRO A 54 -15.11 14.57 2.85
C PRO A 54 -15.39 16.01 3.30
N ASN A 55 -14.47 16.62 4.04
CA ASN A 55 -14.64 17.97 4.60
C ASN A 55 -13.74 19.02 3.93
N GLY A 56 -13.17 18.75 2.76
CA GLY A 56 -12.34 19.74 2.04
C GLY A 56 -10.98 20.09 2.66
N LYS A 57 -10.66 19.61 3.87
CA LYS A 57 -9.38 19.89 4.56
C LYS A 57 -8.51 18.66 4.78
N MET A 58 -9.09 17.55 5.19
CA MET A 58 -8.36 16.32 5.53
C MET A 58 -8.41 15.31 4.39
N LEU A 59 -7.30 14.59 4.22
CA LEU A 59 -7.15 13.49 3.28
C LEU A 59 -7.20 12.16 4.02
N PHE A 60 -8.00 11.23 3.49
CA PHE A 60 -8.15 9.88 3.99
C PHE A 60 -7.92 8.87 2.88
N PHE A 61 -7.37 7.71 3.25
CA PHE A 61 -7.01 6.64 2.33
C PHE A 61 -7.58 5.33 2.84
N GLU A 62 -8.42 4.68 2.04
CA GLU A 62 -8.84 3.30 2.31
C GLU A 62 -7.63 2.39 2.05
N LYS A 63 -7.17 1.69 3.09
CA LYS A 63 -5.95 0.88 3.06
C LYS A 63 -5.97 -0.15 1.92
N ARG A 64 -7.13 -0.79 1.69
CA ARG A 64 -7.29 -1.80 0.62
C ARG A 64 -7.05 -1.21 -0.77
N LYS A 65 -7.70 -0.08 -1.09
CA LYS A 65 -7.51 0.62 -2.38
C LYS A 65 -6.10 1.18 -2.53
N LEU A 66 -5.50 1.64 -1.43
CA LEU A 66 -4.12 2.11 -1.44
C LEU A 66 -3.14 0.97 -1.77
N VAL A 67 -3.31 -0.21 -1.17
CA VAL A 67 -2.49 -1.39 -1.47
C VAL A 67 -2.68 -1.84 -2.92
N GLU A 68 -3.93 -1.90 -3.40
CA GLU A 68 -4.21 -2.22 -4.79
C GLU A 68 -3.52 -1.24 -5.75
N TRP A 69 -3.56 0.06 -5.44
CA TRP A 69 -2.87 1.10 -6.20
C TRP A 69 -1.35 0.93 -6.19
N LEU A 70 -0.75 0.60 -5.04
CA LEU A 70 0.69 0.37 -4.92
C LEU A 70 1.17 -0.84 -5.74
N LEU A 71 0.31 -1.85 -5.92
CA LEU A 71 0.61 -3.07 -6.68
C LEU A 71 0.24 -2.97 -8.16
N GLN A 72 -0.17 -1.78 -8.63
CA GLN A 72 -0.42 -1.54 -10.05
C GLN A 72 0.85 -1.71 -10.89
N ASN A 73 0.68 -2.11 -12.16
CA ASN A 73 1.79 -2.35 -13.09
C ASN A 73 2.79 -3.40 -12.61
N LYS A 74 2.32 -4.40 -11.84
CA LYS A 74 3.14 -5.53 -11.42
C LYS A 74 3.90 -6.12 -12.61
N ARG A 75 5.20 -6.32 -12.42
CA ARG A 75 6.05 -7.01 -13.38
C ARG A 75 5.98 -8.50 -13.09
N LYS A 76 5.67 -9.30 -14.12
CA LYS A 76 5.75 -10.75 -14.01
C LYS A 76 7.20 -11.15 -13.79
N SER A 77 7.41 -12.11 -12.91
CA SER A 77 8.69 -12.81 -12.77
C SER A 77 9.02 -13.61 -14.03
N GLN A 78 10.30 -13.95 -14.20
CA GLN A 78 10.73 -14.80 -15.31
C GLN A 78 10.00 -16.15 -15.30
N ASP A 79 9.81 -16.74 -14.12
CA ASP A 79 9.11 -18.01 -13.93
C ASP A 79 7.63 -17.91 -14.33
N GLU A 80 6.94 -16.82 -13.97
CA GLU A 80 5.56 -16.58 -14.40
C GLU A 80 5.44 -16.42 -15.91
N ILE A 81 6.41 -15.76 -16.54
CA ILE A 81 6.46 -15.59 -18.00
C ILE A 81 6.69 -16.95 -18.68
N GLU A 82 7.62 -17.75 -18.16
CA GLU A 82 7.93 -19.08 -18.70
C GLU A 82 6.76 -20.05 -18.55
N ALA A 83 6.12 -20.07 -17.37
CA ALA A 83 4.93 -20.87 -17.13
C ALA A 83 3.78 -20.51 -18.09
N GLU A 84 3.55 -19.22 -18.36
CA GLU A 84 2.53 -18.76 -19.30
C GLU A 84 2.87 -19.13 -20.74
N ALA A 85 4.15 -19.07 -21.14
CA ALA A 85 4.61 -19.52 -22.44
C ALA A 85 4.39 -21.03 -22.63
N VAL A 86 4.75 -21.84 -21.62
CA VAL A 86 4.50 -23.29 -21.62
C VAL A 86 3.01 -23.59 -21.74
N ALA A 87 2.17 -22.96 -20.91
CA ALA A 87 0.72 -23.12 -20.96
C ALA A 87 0.13 -22.74 -22.32
N TYR A 88 0.61 -21.66 -22.94
CA TYR A 88 0.18 -21.23 -24.27
C TYR A 88 0.54 -22.26 -25.36
N THR A 89 1.73 -22.86 -25.31
CA THR A 89 2.12 -23.91 -26.26
C THR A 89 1.29 -25.19 -26.10
N MET A 90 0.96 -25.58 -24.88
CA MET A 90 0.15 -26.78 -24.59
C MET A 90 -1.32 -26.62 -25.03
N ASN A 91 -1.88 -25.40 -24.99
CA ASN A 91 -3.27 -25.15 -25.35
C ASN A 91 -3.51 -24.90 -26.85
N LYS A 92 -2.47 -24.69 -27.66
CA LYS A 92 -2.61 -24.63 -29.12
C LYS A 92 -2.70 -26.04 -29.70
N LYS A 93 -3.93 -26.53 -29.93
CA LYS A 93 -4.16 -27.67 -30.83
C LYS A 93 -3.54 -27.36 -32.20
N PRO A 94 -2.72 -28.25 -32.78
CA PRO A 94 -2.29 -28.09 -34.16
C PRO A 94 -3.53 -28.07 -35.07
N ARG A 95 -3.56 -27.12 -36.01
CA ARG A 95 -4.54 -27.13 -37.11
C ARG A 95 -4.19 -28.22 -38.09
#